data_AF-A0A820K9V2-F1
#
_entry.id   AF-A0A820K9V2-F1
#
_cell.length_a   1.000
_cell.length_b   1.000
_cell.length_c   1.000
_cell.angle_alpha   90.00
_cell.angle_beta   90.00
_cell.angle_gamma   90.00
#
_symmetry.space_group_name_H-M   'P 1'
#
loop_
_entity.id
_entity.type
_entity.pdbx_description
1 polymer ?
#
loop_
_entity_poly.entity_id
_entity_poly.type
_entity_poly.pdbx_seq_one_letter_code
_entity_poly.pdbx_strand_id
1 'polypeptide(L)'
;LYNEHQSEKIIKTFIDARYYGNWTRFINHSCNPNLHIVPIRIDQPTPPHLAFFALREIEANEELSYSYGTTIDEKYSKPCFCSSTSCTGFMPYQHTDLN
;
A
#
# COMPACT_ATOMS: atom_id res chain seq x y z
N LEU A 1 0.54 -1.10 -7.07
CA LEU A 1 0.04 -0.97 -8.46
C LEU A 1 -1.45 -0.68 -8.38
N TYR A 2 -1.93 0.39 -9.00
CA TYR A 2 -3.36 0.67 -9.08
C TYR A 2 -3.78 0.68 -10.56
N ASN A 3 -4.75 -0.16 -10.89
CA ASN A 3 -5.35 -0.24 -12.22
C ASN A 3 -6.61 0.61 -12.23
N GLU A 4 -6.67 1.59 -13.12
CA GLU A 4 -7.88 2.40 -13.31
C GLU A 4 -8.42 2.18 -14.71
N HIS A 5 -9.73 1.98 -14.82
CA HIS A 5 -10.42 1.78 -16.08
C HIS A 5 -11.03 3.12 -16.52
N GLN A 6 -10.44 3.77 -17.52
CA GLN A 6 -11.00 4.97 -18.14
C GLN A 6 -11.21 4.68 -19.63
N SER A 7 -12.47 4.70 -20.09
CA SER A 7 -12.85 4.62 -21.51
C SER A 7 -12.03 3.58 -22.29
N GLU A 8 -12.20 2.29 -21.94
CA GLU A 8 -11.55 1.11 -22.55
C GLU A 8 -10.03 0.97 -22.37
N LYS A 9 -9.37 1.91 -21.67
CA LYS A 9 -7.92 1.84 -21.40
C LYS A 9 -7.62 1.65 -19.91
N ILE A 10 -6.77 0.67 -19.60
CA ILE A 10 -6.25 0.45 -18.24
C ILE A 10 -5.02 1.35 -18.05
N ILE A 11 -5.11 2.32 -17.16
CA ILE A 11 -3.97 3.14 -16.75
C ILE A 11 -3.37 2.49 -15.49
N LYS A 12 -2.07 2.20 -15.55
CA LYS A 12 -1.28 1.71 -14.42
C LYS A 12 -0.42 2.85 -13.88
N THR A 13 -0.64 3.22 -12.62
CA THR A 13 0.18 4.23 -11.94
C THR A 13 1.15 3.57 -10.96
N PHE A 14 2.42 3.97 -11.06
CA PHE A 14 3.49 3.60 -10.14
C PHE A 14 3.92 4.84 -9.38
N ILE A 15 4.00 4.74 -8.05
CA ILE A 15 4.48 5.80 -7.17
C ILE A 15 5.72 5.26 -6.48
N ASP A 16 6.87 5.90 -6.72
CA ASP A 16 8.15 5.54 -6.11
C ASP A 16 8.56 6.62 -5.11
N ALA A 17 8.43 6.29 -3.82
CA ALA A 17 8.83 7.17 -2.72
C ALA A 17 10.26 6.89 -2.20
N ARG A 18 11.09 6.18 -2.98
CA ARG A 18 12.47 5.82 -2.57
C ARG A 18 13.31 7.05 -2.27
N TYR A 19 13.30 8.03 -3.17
CA TYR A 19 14.11 9.25 -3.05
C TYR A 19 13.28 10.49 -2.72
N TYR A 20 12.06 10.59 -3.26
CA TYR A 20 11.18 11.74 -3.06
C TYR A 20 9.80 11.27 -2.61
N GLY A 21 9.35 11.73 -1.45
CA GLY A 21 8.07 11.35 -0.88
C GLY A 21 7.78 12.16 0.39
N ASN A 22 6.57 12.02 0.91
CA ASN A 22 6.19 12.61 2.20
C ASN A 22 6.36 11.57 3.34
N TRP A 23 5.85 11.89 4.52
CA TRP A 23 5.93 11.02 5.71
C TRP A 23 5.26 9.65 5.54
N THR A 24 4.33 9.49 4.58
CA THR A 24 3.59 8.21 4.43
C THR A 24 4.48 7.08 3.93
N ARG A 25 5.68 7.38 3.40
CA ARG A 25 6.68 6.37 3.00
C ARG A 25 7.19 5.49 4.16
N PHE A 26 6.90 5.89 5.40
CA PHE A 26 7.32 5.18 6.61
C PHE A 26 6.20 4.36 7.25
N ILE A 27 4.98 4.37 6.68
CA ILE A 27 3.86 3.57 7.21
C ILE A 27 4.15 2.10 6.91
N ASN A 28 4.21 1.28 7.95
CA ASN A 28 4.60 -0.13 7.85
C ASN A 28 3.48 -1.04 7.37
N HIS A 29 3.88 -2.28 7.04
CA HIS A 29 2.95 -3.35 6.74
C HIS A 29 2.35 -3.96 8.02
N SER A 30 1.06 -4.24 8.00
CA SER A 30 0.42 -5.19 8.92
C SER A 30 -0.52 -6.13 8.17
N CYS A 31 -0.57 -7.40 8.60
CA CYS A 31 -1.57 -8.37 8.14
C CYS A 31 -2.97 -8.09 8.73
N ASN A 32 -3.05 -7.25 9.77
CA ASN A 32 -4.29 -6.70 10.32
C ASN A 32 -4.14 -5.17 10.47
N PRO A 33 -4.20 -4.42 9.36
CA PRO A 33 -3.89 -2.98 9.35
C PRO A 33 -5.03 -2.13 9.92
N ASN A 34 -4.71 -0.87 10.25
CA ASN A 34 -5.69 0.15 10.65
C ASN A 34 -5.93 1.21 9.56
N LEU A 35 -5.18 1.19 8.46
CA LEU A 35 -5.38 2.05 7.29
C LEU A 35 -5.69 1.23 6.03
N HIS A 36 -6.43 1.86 5.11
CA HIS A 36 -6.54 1.43 3.72
C HIS A 36 -6.20 2.59 2.76
N ILE A 37 -5.72 2.26 1.57
CA ILE A 37 -5.35 3.24 0.54
C ILE A 37 -6.45 3.34 -0.51
N VAL A 38 -6.84 4.56 -0.84
CA VAL A 38 -7.82 4.89 -1.88
C VAL A 38 -7.20 5.87 -2.88
N PRO A 39 -7.22 5.56 -4.20
CA PRO A 39 -6.90 6.54 -5.23
C PRO A 39 -7.96 7.65 -5.29
N ILE A 40 -7.56 8.90 -5.17
CA ILE A 40 -8.44 10.07 -5.24
C ILE A 40 -8.00 11.05 -6.34
N ARG A 41 -8.97 11.72 -6.96
CA ARG A 41 -8.76 12.78 -7.95
C ARG A 41 -9.32 14.09 -7.42
N ILE A 42 -8.53 15.15 -7.49
CA ILE A 42 -8.90 16.51 -7.08
C ILE A 42 -8.67 17.45 -8.26
N ASP A 43 -9.72 17.88 -8.95
CA ASP A 43 -9.63 18.77 -10.13
C ASP A 43 -8.90 18.15 -11.35
N GLN A 44 -9.12 16.86 -11.61
CA GLN A 44 -8.51 16.07 -12.72
C GLN A 44 -6.97 15.95 -12.72
N PRO A 45 -6.27 15.72 -11.60
CA PRO A 45 -4.84 15.50 -11.63
C PRO A 45 -4.59 14.04 -12.03
N THR A 46 -3.92 13.86 -13.17
CA THR A 46 -3.24 12.60 -13.51
C THR A 46 -1.75 12.78 -13.26
N PRO A 47 -1.10 11.92 -12.44
CA PRO A 47 -1.64 10.72 -11.79
C PRO A 47 -2.56 11.02 -10.58
N PRO A 48 -3.43 10.06 -10.18
CA PRO A 48 -4.24 10.20 -8.97
C PRO A 48 -3.37 10.28 -7.71
N HIS A 49 -3.92 10.89 -6.66
CA HIS A 49 -3.29 10.87 -5.33
C HIS A 49 -3.68 9.58 -4.60
N LEU A 50 -2.74 9.00 -3.85
CA LEU A 50 -3.07 7.92 -2.92
C LEU A 50 -3.34 8.50 -1.54
N ALA A 51 -4.58 8.35 -1.07
CA ALA A 51 -5.00 8.80 0.24
C ALA A 51 -5.15 7.61 1.19
N PHE A 52 -4.67 7.78 2.43
CA PHE A 52 -4.87 6.81 3.51
C PHE A 52 -6.12 7.18 4.30
N PHE A 53 -6.97 6.19 4.54
CA PHE A 53 -8.17 6.33 5.34
C PHE A 53 -8.17 5.30 6.47
N ALA A 54 -8.60 5.72 7.65
CA ALA A 54 -8.74 4.83 8.80
C ALA A 54 -9.84 3.79 8.55
N LEU A 55 -9.55 2.54 8.90
CA LEU A 55 -10.52 1.42 8.86
C LEU A 55 -11.35 1.32 10.14
N ARG A 56 -10.85 1.91 11.22
CA ARG A 56 -11.46 1.99 12.55
C ARG A 56 -10.89 3.19 13.30
N GLU A 57 -11.41 3.48 14.48
CA GLU A 57 -10.78 4.42 15.40
C GLU A 57 -9.35 3.96 15.73
N ILE A 58 -8.43 4.93 15.81
CA ILE A 58 -7.00 4.73 16.02
C ILE A 58 -6.63 5.49 17.29
N GLU A 59 -6.10 4.77 18.27
CA GLU A 59 -5.73 5.35 19.56
C GLU A 59 -4.47 6.21 19.45
N ALA A 60 -4.30 7.14 20.39
CA ALA A 60 -3.08 7.94 20.45
C ALA A 60 -1.86 7.03 20.66
N ASN A 61 -0.82 7.23 19.84
CA ASN A 61 0.40 6.42 19.77
C ASN A 61 0.23 5.00 19.19
N GLU A 62 -0.94 4.65 18.67
CA GLU A 62 -1.08 3.43 17.88
C GLU A 62 -0.32 3.57 16.55
N GLU A 63 0.48 2.56 16.19
CA GLU A 63 1.21 2.56 14.93
C GLU A 63 0.24 2.51 13.74
N LEU A 64 0.41 3.43 12.80
CA LEU A 64 -0.29 3.40 11.52
C LEU A 64 0.29 2.32 10.60
N SER A 65 -0.57 1.48 10.06
CA SER A 65 -0.17 0.39 9.16
C SER A 65 -1.19 0.11 8.05
N TYR A 66 -0.73 -0.38 6.90
CA TYR A 66 -1.57 -0.80 5.79
C TYR A 66 -1.12 -2.15 5.20
N SER A 67 -1.96 -2.78 4.39
CA SER A 67 -1.55 -3.99 3.67
C SER A 67 -0.76 -3.64 2.41
N TYR A 68 0.49 -4.10 2.30
CA TYR A 68 1.35 -3.80 1.15
C TYR A 68 0.92 -4.51 -0.14
N GLY A 69 0.01 -5.49 -0.02
CA GLY A 69 -0.49 -6.28 -1.12
C GLY A 69 -0.98 -7.64 -0.63
N THR A 70 -1.17 -8.56 -1.56
CA THR A 70 -1.67 -9.91 -1.26
C THR A 70 -0.75 -11.02 -1.74
N THR A 71 0.21 -10.70 -2.62
CA THR A 71 1.12 -11.69 -3.21
C THR A 71 2.28 -11.95 -2.28
N ILE A 72 2.45 -13.20 -1.86
CA ILE A 72 3.61 -13.68 -1.13
C ILE A 72 4.40 -14.59 -2.07
N ASP A 73 5.67 -14.26 -2.25
CA ASP A 73 6.66 -15.12 -2.89
C ASP A 73 7.71 -15.48 -1.84
N GLU A 74 7.73 -16.71 -1.35
CA GLU A 74 8.61 -17.14 -0.25
C GLU A 74 10.10 -16.89 -0.54
N LYS A 75 10.51 -16.83 -1.82
CA LYS A 75 11.90 -16.60 -2.20
C LYS A 75 12.33 -15.14 -2.04
N TYR A 76 11.41 -14.19 -2.28
CA TYR A 76 11.73 -12.76 -2.31
C TYR A 76 11.07 -11.96 -1.19
N SER A 77 9.99 -12.48 -0.61
CA SER A 77 9.26 -11.84 0.48
C SER A 77 10.12 -11.80 1.73
N LYS A 78 10.08 -10.67 2.42
CA LYS A 78 10.78 -10.50 3.70
C LYS A 78 9.90 -11.00 4.84
N PRO A 79 10.48 -11.48 5.96
CA PRO A 79 9.68 -11.84 7.13
C PRO A 79 8.81 -10.68 7.60
N CYS A 80 7.57 -10.97 8.01
CA CYS A 80 6.64 -10.01 8.57
C CYS A 80 6.72 -10.04 10.10
N PHE A 81 6.86 -8.87 10.71
CA PHE A 81 6.93 -8.68 12.16
C PHE A 81 5.78 -7.82 12.71
N CYS A 82 4.62 -7.84 12.05
CA CYS A 82 3.48 -6.99 12.44
C CYS A 82 2.77 -7.40 13.73
N SER A 83 3.18 -8.50 14.37
CA SER A 83 2.61 -9.03 15.63
C SER A 83 1.11 -9.36 15.62
N SER A 84 0.42 -9.28 14.47
CA SER A 84 -0.97 -9.70 14.35
C SER A 84 -1.11 -11.20 14.63
N THR A 85 -2.19 -11.60 15.31
CA THR A 85 -2.56 -13.02 15.48
C THR A 85 -2.90 -13.71 14.15
N SER A 86 -3.28 -12.93 13.14
CA SER A 86 -3.53 -13.39 11.76
C SER A 86 -2.33 -13.17 10.81
N CYS A 87 -1.13 -12.98 11.35
CA CYS A 87 0.07 -12.75 10.54
C CYS A 87 0.37 -13.92 9.60
N THR A 88 0.66 -13.62 8.33
CA THR A 88 1.02 -14.61 7.29
C THR A 88 2.51 -14.97 7.31
N GLY A 89 3.30 -14.44 8.24
CA GLY A 89 4.73 -14.70 8.39
C GLY A 89 5.65 -13.95 7.43
N PHE A 90 5.15 -13.52 6.26
CA PHE A 90 5.92 -12.81 5.24
C PHE A 90 5.18 -11.56 4.74
N MET A 91 5.93 -10.48 4.49
CA MET A 91 5.40 -9.26 3.90
C MET A 91 5.12 -9.49 2.41
N PRO A 92 3.98 -9.02 1.90
CA PRO A 92 3.66 -9.12 0.49
C PRO A 92 4.77 -8.52 -0.38
N TYR A 93 5.17 -9.26 -1.41
CA TYR A 93 6.13 -8.83 -2.42
C TYR A 93 5.47 -8.97 -3.79
N GLN A 94 5.37 -7.84 -4.49
CA GLN A 94 4.91 -7.83 -5.87
C GLN A 94 6.12 -7.63 -6.79
N HIS A 95 6.48 -8.66 -7.54
CA HIS A 95 7.42 -8.51 -8.64
C HIS A 95 6.76 -7.66 -9.71
N THR A 96 7.19 -6.42 -9.85
CA THR A 96 6.82 -5.61 -11.02
C THR A 96 7.83 -5.93 -12.09
N ASP A 97 7.40 -6.67 -13.12
CA ASP A 97 8.16 -6.83 -14.36
C ASP A 97 8.22 -5.47 -15.05
N LEU A 98 9.14 -4.63 -14.60
CA LEU A 98 9.53 -3.39 -15.27
C LEU A 98 10.55 -3.79 -16.34
N ASN A 99 10.04 -4.35 -17.44
CA ASN A 99 10.73 -4.32 -18.73
C ASN A 99 10.30 -3.07 -19.49
#